data_AF-A0A2H0N0Z5-F1
#
_entry.id   AF-A0A2H0N0Z5-F1
#
_cell.length_a   1.000
_cell.length_b   1.000
_cell.length_c   1.000
_cell.angle_alpha   90.00
_cell.angle_beta   90.00
_cell.angle_gamma   90.00
#
_symmetry.space_group_name_H-M   'P 1'
#
loop_
_entity.id
_entity.type
_entity.pdbx_description
1 polymer ?
#
loop_
_entity_poly.entity_id
_entity_poly.type
_entity_poly.pdbx_seq_one_letter_code
_entity_poly.pdbx_strand_id
1 'polypeptide(L)' 'MKKQILKKTYKYRLYPTKAQQDILEKHLSLCRWLYNHFLEERKNTYQKDKIKITCYDQIKKIPGLKKEKPSVLTDGSSL' A
#
# COMPACT_ATOMS: atom_id res chain seq x y z
N MET A 1 -15.61 7.25 -45.48
CA MET A 1 -14.97 8.29 -44.65
C MET A 1 -14.76 7.73 -43.25
N LYS A 2 -13.51 7.69 -42.73
CA LYS A 2 -13.22 7.16 -41.38
C LYS A 2 -13.58 8.21 -40.32
N LYS A 3 -14.44 7.86 -39.37
CA LYS A 3 -14.83 8.73 -38.25
C LYS A 3 -13.70 8.75 -37.22
N GLN A 4 -13.05 9.89 -37.06
CA GLN A 4 -11.99 10.07 -36.06
C GLN A 4 -12.62 10.22 -34.68
N ILE A 5 -12.37 9.25 -33.79
CA ILE A 5 -12.87 9.27 -32.41
C ILE A 5 -11.96 10.19 -31.59
N LEU A 6 -12.45 11.38 -31.27
CA LEU A 6 -11.76 12.32 -30.38
C LEU A 6 -11.86 11.80 -28.94
N LYS A 7 -10.75 11.33 -28.36
CA LYS A 7 -10.69 10.92 -26.95
C LYS A 7 -10.68 12.18 -26.06
N LYS A 8 -11.81 12.47 -25.40
CA LYS A 8 -11.88 13.54 -24.41
C LYS A 8 -11.25 13.06 -23.10
N THR A 9 -10.39 13.90 -22.50
CA THR A 9 -9.85 13.68 -21.16
C THR A 9 -10.40 14.73 -20.23
N TYR A 10 -10.82 14.31 -19.03
CA TYR A 10 -11.35 15.19 -18.00
C TYR A 10 -10.37 15.26 -16.83
N LYS A 11 -10.13 16.48 -16.33
CA LYS A 11 -9.29 16.72 -15.15
C LYS A 11 -10.19 17.19 -14.01
N TYR A 12 -10.30 16.39 -12.96
CA TYR A 12 -11.06 16.72 -11.76
C TYR A 12 -10.12 16.96 -10.59
N ARG A 13 -10.40 17.99 -9.78
CA ARG A 13 -9.80 18.15 -8.45
C ARG A 13 -10.66 17.40 -7.44
N LEU A 14 -10.04 16.53 -6.67
CA LEU A 14 -10.68 15.86 -5.55
C LEU A 14 -10.63 16.80 -4.34
N TYR A 15 -11.78 17.04 -3.72
CA TYR A 15 -11.91 17.74 -2.45
C TYR A 15 -12.46 16.76 -1.42
N PRO A 16 -11.61 15.96 -0.78
CA PRO A 16 -12.06 14.93 0.13
C PRO A 16 -12.68 15.54 1.39
N THR A 17 -13.73 14.91 1.91
CA THR A 17 -14.32 15.25 3.21
C THR A 17 -13.35 14.92 4.34
N LYS A 18 -13.57 15.46 5.55
CA LYS A 18 -12.71 15.16 6.71
C LYS A 18 -12.54 13.65 6.95
N ALA A 19 -13.64 12.89 6.91
CA ALA A 19 -13.60 11.44 7.04
C ALA A 19 -12.76 10.75 5.94
N GLN A 20 -12.83 11.24 4.70
CA GLN A 20 -12.01 10.70 3.61
C GLN A 20 -10.53 11.04 3.80
N GLN A 21 -10.20 12.24 4.30
CA GLN A 21 -8.83 12.62 4.62
C GLN A 21 -8.23 11.72 5.70
N ASP A 22 -8.99 11.44 6.77
CA ASP A 22 -8.55 10.55 7.84
C ASP A 22 -8.27 9.12 7.33
N ILE A 23 -9.13 8.61 6.44
CA ILE A 23 -8.93 7.30 5.80
C ILE A 23 -7.66 7.32 4.95
N LEU A 24 -7.45 8.35 4.13
CA LEU A 24 -6.26 8.48 3.30
C LEU A 24 -4.98 8.58 4.14
N GLU A 25 -5.01 9.33 5.25
CA GLU A 25 -3.87 9.49 6.16
C GLU A 25 -3.54 8.17 6.86
N LYS A 26 -4.56 7.40 7.28
CA LYS A 26 -4.39 6.04 7.82
C LYS A 26 -3.72 5.12 6.79
N HIS A 27 -4.21 5.12 5.54
CA HIS A 27 -3.62 4.32 4.46
C HIS A 27 -2.16 4.73 4.18
N LEU A 28 -1.87 6.02 4.15
CA LEU A 28 -0.52 6.53 3.92
C LEU A 28 0.42 6.10 5.05
N SER A 29 -0.01 6.29 6.30
CA SER A 29 0.74 5.90 7.49
C SER A 29 1.01 4.40 7.51
N LEU A 30 0.02 3.60 7.11
CA LEU A 30 0.17 2.15 6.97
C LEU A 30 1.19 1.75 5.93
N CYS A 31 1.08 2.29 4.71
CA CYS A 31 2.00 2.00 3.62
C CYS A 31 3.43 2.37 4.03
N ARG A 32 3.61 3.52 4.68
CA ARG A 32 4.91 3.97 5.20
C ARG A 32 5.47 3.00 6.23
N TRP A 33 4.65 2.58 7.19
CA TRP A 33 5.06 1.63 8.21
C TRP A 33 5.43 0.26 7.61
N LEU A 34 4.57 -0.27 6.72
CA LEU A 34 4.77 -1.57 6.07
C LEU A 34 6.06 -1.59 5.25
N TYR A 35 6.32 -0.52 4.50
CA TYR A 35 7.55 -0.38 3.73
C TYR A 35 8.78 -0.38 4.64
N ASN A 36 8.75 0.43 5.70
CA ASN A 36 9.87 0.51 6.64
C ASN A 36 10.15 -0.83 7.33
N HIS A 37 9.10 -1.55 7.73
CA HIS A 37 9.21 -2.86 8.36
C HIS A 37 9.92 -3.87 7.45
N PHE A 38 9.50 -3.97 6.18
CA PHE A 38 10.13 -4.87 5.21
C PHE A 38 11.52 -4.43 4.77
N LEU A 39 11.79 -3.13 4.75
CA LEU A 39 13.12 -2.60 4.48
C LEU A 39 14.09 -2.96 5.61
N GLU A 40 13.67 -2.80 6.86
CA GLU A 40 14.44 -3.18 8.04
C GLU A 40 14.72 -4.68 8.06
N GLU A 41 13.71 -5.51 7.77
CA GLU A 41 13.87 -6.96 7.65
C GLU A 41 14.97 -7.33 6.65
N ARG A 42 14.93 -6.78 5.43
CA ARG A 42 15.93 -7.04 4.39
C ARG A 42 17.33 -6.62 4.81
N LYS A 43 17.44 -5.47 5.48
CA LYS A 43 18.73 -4.97 5.97
C LYS A 43 19.29 -5.92 7.03
N ASN A 44 18.46 -6.34 7.97
CA ASN A 44 18.86 -7.21 9.07
C ASN A 44 19.25 -8.61 8.58
N THR A 45 18.50 -9.21 7.66
CA THR A 45 18.84 -10.54 7.13
C THR A 45 20.09 -10.53 6.27
N TYR A 46 20.31 -9.46 5.51
CA TYR A 46 21.54 -9.32 4.75
C TYR A 46 22.76 -9.12 5.67
N GLN A 47 22.61 -8.38 6.77
CA GLN A 47 23.70 -8.18 7.73
C GLN A 47 24.05 -9.47 8.50
N LYS A 48 23.05 -10.27 8.86
CA LYS A 48 23.26 -11.50 9.65
C LYS A 48 23.72 -12.68 8.79
N ASP A 49 22.98 -12.95 7.72
CA ASP A 49 23.12 -14.21 6.97
C ASP A 49 23.66 -14.00 5.55
N LYS A 50 23.82 -12.73 5.12
CA LYS A 50 24.12 -12.32 3.73
C LYS A 50 23.09 -12.83 2.70
N ILE A 51 21.90 -13.19 3.16
CA ILE A 51 20.80 -13.67 2.32
C ILE A 51 19.99 -12.49 1.80
N LYS A 52 19.60 -12.56 0.53
CA LYS A 52 18.69 -11.60 -0.10
C LYS A 52 17.26 -12.14 -0.01
N ILE A 53 16.39 -11.43 0.70
CA ILE A 53 14.95 -11.73 0.71
C ILE A 53 14.31 -11.19 -0.57
N THR A 54 13.49 -11.99 -1.23
CA THR A 54 12.74 -11.56 -2.41
C THR A 54 11.41 -10.89 -2.04
N CYS A 55 10.85 -10.12 -2.97
CA CYS A 55 9.53 -9.51 -2.80
C CYS A 55 8.44 -10.56 -2.50
N TYR A 56 8.49 -11.71 -3.17
CA TYR A 56 7.52 -12.79 -2.99
C TYR A 56 7.54 -13.39 -1.58
N ASP A 57 8.71 -13.47 -0.95
CA ASP A 57 8.83 -13.96 0.41
C ASP A 57 8.17 -13.01 1.41
N GLN A 58 8.29 -11.71 1.19
CA GLN A 58 7.66 -10.68 2.04
C GLN A 58 6.15 -10.63 1.82
N ILE A 59 5.68 -10.77 0.58
CA ILE A 59 4.25 -10.82 0.27
C ILE A 59 3.56 -11.97 1.01
N LYS A 60 4.20 -13.15 1.11
CA LYS A 60 3.69 -14.30 1.87
C LYS A 60 3.55 -14.03 3.37
N LYS A 61 4.29 -13.07 3.93
CA LYS A 61 4.22 -12.68 5.35
C LYS A 61 3.11 -11.69 5.65
N ILE A 62 2.62 -10.97 4.63
CA ILE A 62 1.55 -9.96 4.78
C ILE A 62 0.31 -10.54 5.47
N PRO A 63 -0.25 -11.72 5.10
CA PRO A 63 -1.41 -12.29 5.79
C PRO A 63 -1.20 -12.53 7.29
N GLY A 64 0.02 -12.89 7.70
CA GLY A 64 0.39 -13.03 9.11
C GLY A 64 0.39 -11.68 9.83
N LEU A 65 1.03 -10.68 9.24
CA LEU A 65 1.07 -9.31 9.76
C LEU A 65 -0.34 -8.69 9.86
N LYS A 66 -1.27 -9.07 8.96
CA LYS A 66 -2.68 -8.63 9.05
C LYS A 66 -3.37 -9.13 10.32
N LYS A 67 -3.04 -10.34 10.80
CA LYS A 67 -3.63 -10.94 12.01
C LYS A 67 -3.10 -10.28 13.29
N GLU A 68 -1.83 -9.87 13.29
CA GLU A 68 -1.20 -9.21 14.44
C GLU A 68 -1.69 -7.76 14.62
N LYS A 69 -2.06 -7.09 13.53
CA LYS A 69 -2.55 -5.70 13.56
C LYS A 69 -3.90 -5.57 12.82
N PRO A 70 -5.00 -6.11 13.39
CA PRO A 70 -6.30 -6.07 12.75
C PRO A 70 -6.83 -4.65 12.57
N SER A 71 -6.50 -3.72 13.47
CA SER A 71 -7.07 -2.37 13.53
C SER A 71 -6.71 -1.41 12.39
N VAL A 72 -5.82 -1.81 11.47
CA VAL A 72 -5.40 -0.96 10.35
C VAL A 72 -5.82 -1.49 9.00
N LEU A 73 -6.28 -2.74 8.90
CA LEU A 73 -6.62 -3.36 7.62
C LEU A 73 -8.12 -3.68 7.47
N THR A 74 -8.91 -3.38 8.49
CA THR A 74 -10.38 -3.55 8.49
C THR A 74 -11.14 -2.46 7.76
N ASP A 75 -10.54 -1.29 7.54
CA ASP A 75 -11.29 -0.10 7.12
C ASP A 75 -11.41 0.04 5.57
N GLY A 76 -10.67 -0.78 4.81
CA GLY A 76 -10.57 -0.66 3.34
C GLY A 76 -11.29 -1.74 2.53
N SER A 77 -11.91 -2.74 3.18
CA SER A 77 -12.61 -3.85 2.52
C SER A 77 -14.13 -3.67 2.48
N SER A 78 -14.65 -2.49 2.82
CA SER A 78 -16.09 -2.18 2.83
C SER A 78 -16.49 -1.07 1.87
N LEU A 79 -15.71 -0.86 0.80
CA LEU A 79 -16.14 -0.12 -0.38
C LEU A 79 -16.23 -1.07 -1.57
#